data_AF-A0AA38GCC3-F1
#
_entry.id   AF-A0AA38GCC3-F1
#
_cell.length_a   1.000
_cell.length_b   1.000
_cell.length_c   1.000
_cell.angle_alpha   90.00
_cell.angle_beta   90.00
_cell.angle_gamma   90.00
#
_symmetry.space_group_name_H-M   'P 1'
#
loop_
_entity.id
_entity.type
_entity.pdbx_description
1 polymer ?
#
loop_
_entity_poly.entity_id
_entity_poly.type
_entity_poly.pdbx_seq_one_letter_code
_entity_poly.pdbx_strand_id
1 'polypeptide(L)'
;SSGYRLPPADISKIVDAPPTPALSFSPHRDKILFLKRRALPPLSELARPEEKLAGIRIDSHYNARSRMSFYTGIGIHKLMDDDTLGPEIEVSGFPEGAKINFVS
;
A
#
# COMPACT_ATOMS: atom_id res chain seq x y z
N SER A 1 -19.93 21.16 -23.60
CA SER A 1 -18.95 21.00 -22.51
C SER A 1 -18.37 19.59 -22.60
N SER A 2 -17.05 19.45 -22.73
CA SER A 2 -16.42 18.12 -22.61
C SER A 2 -16.30 17.80 -21.14
N GLY A 3 -17.09 16.86 -20.64
CA GLY A 3 -17.01 16.37 -19.27
C GLY A 3 -15.70 15.60 -18.98
N TYR A 4 -15.64 14.98 -17.81
CA TYR A 4 -14.56 14.06 -17.44
C TYR A 4 -14.43 12.96 -18.51
N ARG A 5 -13.19 12.70 -18.95
CA ARG A 5 -12.88 11.64 -19.91
C ARG A 5 -11.95 10.64 -19.27
N LEU A 6 -12.28 9.37 -19.43
CA LEU A 6 -11.39 8.29 -19.05
C LEU A 6 -10.28 8.15 -20.10
N PRO A 7 -9.06 7.77 -19.69
CA PRO A 7 -8.01 7.45 -20.64
C PRO A 7 -8.34 6.15 -21.41
N PRO A 8 -7.68 5.88 -22.54
CA PRO A 8 -7.79 4.59 -23.22
C PRO A 8 -7.50 3.42 -22.28
N ALA A 9 -8.17 2.29 -22.50
CA ALA A 9 -8.17 1.16 -21.57
C ALA A 9 -6.76 0.63 -21.24
N ASP A 10 -5.85 0.61 -22.21
CA ASP A 10 -4.49 0.11 -22.00
C ASP A 10 -3.69 1.03 -21.07
N ILE A 11 -3.92 2.34 -21.12
CA ILE A 11 -3.32 3.30 -20.20
C ILE A 11 -3.88 3.12 -18.80
N SER A 12 -5.20 2.95 -18.65
CA SER A 12 -5.81 2.67 -17.34
C SER A 12 -5.23 1.42 -16.71
N LYS A 13 -5.10 0.33 -17.47
CA LYS A 13 -4.53 -0.93 -16.98
C LYS A 13 -3.10 -0.78 -16.47
N ILE A 14 -2.27 0.00 -17.16
CA ILE A 14 -0.89 0.26 -16.75
C ILE A 14 -0.86 1.06 -15.45
N VAL A 15 -1.68 2.11 -15.35
CA VAL A 15 -1.73 3.01 -14.19
C VAL A 15 -2.31 2.31 -12.95
N ASP A 16 -3.33 1.48 -13.14
CA ASP A 16 -4.03 0.78 -12.07
C ASP A 16 -3.38 -0.57 -11.70
N ALA A 17 -2.36 -1.01 -12.43
CA ALA A 17 -1.65 -2.25 -12.15
C ALA A 17 -1.10 -2.24 -10.70
N PRO A 18 -1.28 -3.33 -9.93
CA PRO A 18 -0.69 -3.45 -8.61
C PRO A 18 0.84 -3.31 -8.69
N PRO A 19 1.46 -2.41 -7.91
CA PRO A 19 2.90 -2.33 -7.81
C PRO A 19 3.49 -3.62 -7.24
N THR A 20 4.75 -3.88 -7.56
CA THR A 20 5.53 -4.90 -6.85
C THR A 20 5.48 -4.64 -5.34
N PRO A 21 5.16 -5.66 -4.52
CA PRO A 21 5.12 -5.51 -3.07
C PRO A 21 6.52 -5.19 -2.52
N ALA A 22 6.56 -4.51 -1.37
CA ALA A 22 7.82 -4.39 -0.63
C ALA A 22 8.07 -5.70 0.14
N LEU A 23 9.33 -6.11 0.22
CA LEU A 23 9.71 -7.34 0.91
C LEU A 23 10.36 -7.01 2.26
N SER A 24 9.93 -7.67 3.34
CA SER A 24 10.65 -7.68 4.62
C SER A 24 11.04 -9.10 4.98
N PHE A 25 12.29 -9.30 5.40
CA PHE A 25 12.80 -10.60 5.79
C PHE A 25 12.74 -10.74 7.30
N SER A 26 12.23 -11.88 7.76
CA SER A 26 12.33 -12.25 9.18
C SER A 26 13.79 -12.24 9.65
N PRO A 27 14.07 -11.90 10.92
CA PRO A 27 15.42 -11.94 11.47
C PRO A 27 16.10 -13.32 11.36
N HIS A 28 15.31 -14.39 11.43
CA HIS A 28 15.77 -15.77 11.29
C HIS A 28 15.93 -16.23 9.83
N ARG A 29 15.54 -15.40 8.85
CA ARG A 29 15.58 -15.69 7.41
C ARG A 29 14.81 -16.96 7.00
N ASP A 30 13.76 -17.30 7.73
CA ASP A 30 12.89 -18.44 7.41
C ASP A 30 11.53 -18.01 6.84
N LYS A 31 11.26 -16.68 6.81
CA LYS A 31 10.05 -16.07 6.25
C LYS A 31 10.31 -14.73 5.57
N ILE A 32 9.46 -14.42 4.61
CA ILE A 32 9.40 -13.13 3.90
C ILE A 32 7.97 -12.59 3.95
N LEU A 33 7.83 -11.33 4.36
CA LEU A 33 6.60 -10.57 4.24
C LEU A 33 6.53 -9.91 2.87
N PHE A 34 5.41 -10.09 2.18
CA PHE A 34 5.04 -9.40 0.96
C PHE A 34 4.05 -8.30 1.32
N LEU A 35 4.54 -7.07 1.42
CA LEU A 35 3.78 -5.90 1.82
C LEU A 35 3.14 -5.27 0.59
N LYS A 36 1.86 -5.60 0.37
CA LYS A 36 1.05 -5.17 -0.78
C LYS A 36 0.68 -3.69 -0.63
N ARG A 37 0.70 -2.94 -1.74
CA ARG A 37 0.33 -1.52 -1.76
C ARG A 37 -0.45 -1.17 -3.02
N ARG A 38 -1.11 -0.02 -3.03
CA ARG A 38 -1.78 0.53 -4.21
C ARG A 38 -0.85 1.47 -4.96
N ALA A 39 -0.96 1.50 -6.29
CA ALA A 39 -0.23 2.44 -7.13
C ALA A 39 -0.70 3.89 -6.89
N LEU A 40 -2.01 4.06 -6.80
CA LEU A 40 -2.67 5.34 -6.56
C LEU A 40 -3.58 5.26 -5.33
N PRO A 41 -3.58 6.27 -4.45
CA PRO A 41 -4.56 6.38 -3.39
C PRO A 41 -5.95 6.65 -3.98
N PRO A 42 -7.03 6.23 -3.31
CA PRO A 42 -8.37 6.56 -3.76
C PRO A 42 -8.61 8.08 -3.72
N LEU A 43 -9.52 8.55 -4.58
CA LEU A 43 -9.86 9.98 -4.64
C LEU A 43 -10.36 10.51 -3.30
N SER A 44 -11.08 9.69 -2.52
CA SER A 44 -11.54 10.04 -1.18
C SER A 44 -10.39 10.39 -0.24
N GLU A 45 -9.23 9.73 -0.36
CA GLU A 45 -8.04 10.07 0.41
C GLU A 45 -7.37 11.36 -0.08
N LEU A 46 -7.31 11.56 -1.40
CA LEU A 46 -6.78 12.78 -1.99
C LEU A 46 -7.60 14.03 -1.65
N ALA A 47 -8.90 13.86 -1.46
CA ALA A 47 -9.85 14.92 -1.14
C ALA A 47 -9.95 15.22 0.37
N ARG A 48 -9.22 14.49 1.23
CA ARG A 48 -9.25 14.75 2.67
C ARG A 48 -8.74 16.16 2.99
N PRO A 49 -9.33 16.84 4.00
CA PRO A 49 -8.80 18.11 4.48
C PRO A 49 -7.38 17.92 5.03
N GLU A 50 -6.52 18.91 4.79
CA GLU A 50 -5.15 18.96 5.31
C GLU A 50 -4.92 20.25 6.08
N GLU A 51 -4.33 20.14 7.27
CA GLU A 51 -3.87 21.29 8.04
C GLU A 51 -2.48 21.71 7.56
N LYS A 52 -2.27 23.02 7.42
CA LYS A 52 -1.00 23.58 6.92
C LYS A 52 -0.32 24.36 8.03
N LEU A 53 0.71 23.78 8.64
CA LEU A 53 1.45 24.37 9.75
C LEU A 53 2.95 24.43 9.43
N ALA A 54 3.53 25.62 9.46
CA ALA A 54 4.96 25.84 9.20
C ALA A 54 5.49 25.18 7.90
N GLY A 55 4.67 25.15 6.84
CA GLY A 55 5.01 24.52 5.56
C GLY A 55 4.78 23.01 5.49
N ILE A 56 4.31 22.39 6.58
CA ILE A 56 3.98 20.95 6.66
C ILE A 56 2.48 20.77 6.45
N ARG A 57 2.11 19.71 5.73
CA ARG A 57 0.72 19.25 5.56
C ARG A 57 0.45 18.06 6.48
N ILE A 58 -0.51 18.23 7.38
CA ILE A 58 -0.85 17.26 8.43
C ILE A 58 -2.28 16.78 8.23
N ASP A 59 -2.48 15.46 8.28
CA ASP A 59 -3.80 14.86 8.45
C ASP A 59 -4.06 14.75 9.96
N SER A 60 -4.93 15.62 10.47
CA SER A 60 -5.21 15.76 11.91
C SER A 60 -5.91 14.54 12.49
N HIS A 61 -6.63 13.76 11.68
CA HIS A 61 -7.30 12.55 12.14
C HIS A 61 -6.31 11.41 12.42
N TYR A 62 -5.20 11.35 11.68
CA TYR A 62 -4.14 10.35 11.89
C TYR A 62 -2.91 10.89 12.62
N ASN A 63 -2.88 12.18 12.96
CA ASN A 63 -1.72 12.88 13.51
C ASN A 63 -0.42 12.58 12.73
N ALA A 64 -0.50 12.67 11.41
CA ALA A 64 0.60 12.30 10.53
C ALA A 64 0.66 13.17 9.28
N ARG A 65 1.71 13.01 8.44
CA ARG A 65 1.78 13.75 7.17
C ARG A 65 0.63 13.35 6.25
N SER A 66 0.01 14.33 5.59
CA SER A 66 -1.19 14.09 4.76
C SER A 66 -0.97 13.14 3.58
N ARG A 67 0.27 12.99 3.10
CA ARG A 67 0.61 12.16 1.94
C ARG A 67 1.57 11.03 2.30
N MET A 68 1.17 10.19 3.25
CA MET A 68 1.89 8.94 3.52
C MET A 68 1.42 7.83 2.57
N SER A 69 2.35 6.99 2.15
CA SER A 69 2.03 5.70 1.53
C SER A 69 1.70 4.70 2.63
N PHE A 70 0.86 3.72 2.32
CA PHE A 70 0.46 2.66 3.23
C PHE A 70 0.45 1.32 2.49
N TYR A 71 0.70 0.25 3.23
CA TYR A 71 0.39 -1.09 2.77
C TYR A 71 -1.09 -1.39 2.99
N THR A 72 -1.67 -2.13 2.07
CA THR A 72 -3.10 -2.51 2.06
C THR A 72 -3.29 -4.01 2.26
N GLY A 73 -2.20 -4.77 2.41
CA GLY A 73 -2.24 -6.19 2.67
C GLY A 73 -0.86 -6.73 3.00
N ILE A 74 -0.84 -7.90 3.65
CA ILE A 74 0.37 -8.61 4.03
C ILE A 74 0.21 -10.07 3.59
N GLY A 75 1.12 -10.54 2.76
CA GLY A 75 1.33 -11.95 2.49
C GLY A 75 2.56 -12.45 3.25
N ILE A 76 2.54 -13.69 3.72
CA ILE A 76 3.69 -14.32 4.38
C ILE A 76 4.07 -15.56 3.60
N HIS A 77 5.32 -15.62 3.16
CA HIS A 77 5.92 -16.82 2.59
C HIS A 77 6.95 -17.40 3.55
N LYS A 78 7.05 -18.73 3.59
CA LYS A 78 8.24 -19.39 4.11
C LYS A 78 9.35 -19.28 3.08
N LEU A 79 10.56 -18.97 3.52
CA LEU A 79 11.77 -19.09 2.70
C LEU A 79 12.34 -20.49 2.95
N MET A 80 12.45 -21.28 1.89
CA MET A 80 12.97 -22.64 1.93
C MET A 80 14.49 -22.63 1.75
N ASP A 81 15.16 -23.72 2.10
CA ASP A 81 16.64 -23.83 2.05
C ASP A 81 17.21 -23.75 0.63
N ASP A 82 16.39 -23.98 -0.40
CA ASP A 82 16.73 -23.86 -1.82
C ASP A 82 16.38 -22.49 -2.42
N ASP A 83 16.20 -21.48 -1.56
CA ASP A 83 15.77 -20.11 -1.89
C ASP A 83 14.38 -20.01 -2.55
N THR A 84 13.60 -21.11 -2.58
CA THR A 84 12.22 -21.07 -3.07
C THR A 84 11.25 -20.55 -2.00
N LEU A 85 10.09 -20.09 -2.46
CA LEU A 85 9.02 -19.63 -1.58
C LEU A 85 7.97 -20.72 -1.41
N GLY A 86 7.63 -21.00 -0.15
CA GLY A 86 6.40 -21.74 0.16
C GLY A 86 5.14 -20.98 -0.29
N PRO A 87 3.95 -21.59 -0.19
CA PRO A 87 2.69 -20.92 -0.54
C PRO A 87 2.47 -19.65 0.29
N GLU A 88 1.80 -18.66 -0.30
CA GLU A 88 1.43 -17.43 0.40
C GLU A 88 0.38 -17.74 1.48
N ILE A 89 0.63 -17.24 2.69
CA ILE A 89 -0.38 -17.13 3.74
C ILE A 89 -0.79 -15.67 3.81
N GLU A 90 -1.99 -15.36 3.32
CA GLU A 90 -2.55 -14.02 3.41
C GLU A 90 -3.01 -13.72 4.83
N VAL A 91 -2.55 -12.59 5.38
CA VAL A 91 -3.01 -12.10 6.68
C VAL A 91 -4.40 -11.50 6.50
N SER A 92 -5.36 -11.99 7.27
CA SER A 92 -6.76 -11.55 7.24
C SER A 92 -7.18 -10.91 8.57
N GLY A 93 -8.39 -10.35 8.62
CA GLY A 93 -8.93 -9.72 9.83
C GLY A 93 -8.60 -8.23 9.98
N PHE A 94 -8.03 -7.60 8.95
CA PHE A 94 -7.87 -6.15 8.93
C PHE A 94 -9.23 -5.43 8.87
N PRO A 95 -9.38 -4.30 9.57
CA PRO A 95 -10.53 -3.42 9.36
C PRO A 95 -10.64 -2.98 7.90
N GLU A 96 -11.87 -2.67 7.45
CA GLU A 96 -12.08 -2.11 6.12
C GLU A 96 -11.29 -0.80 5.96
N GLY A 97 -10.55 -0.68 4.86
CA GLY A 97 -9.71 0.49 4.61
C GLY A 97 -8.49 0.62 5.52
N ALA A 98 -8.04 -0.48 6.14
CA ALA A 98 -6.84 -0.49 6.97
C ALA A 98 -5.62 0.09 6.23
N LYS A 99 -4.90 0.95 6.94
CA LYS A 99 -3.71 1.64 6.47
C LYS A 99 -2.50 1.19 7.28
N ILE A 100 -1.75 0.25 6.73
CA ILE A 100 -0.64 -0.40 7.44
C ILE A 100 0.67 0.36 7.16
N ASN A 101 1.45 0.63 8.21
CA ASN A 101 2.76 1.29 8.11
C ASN A 101 3.69 0.81 9.23
N PHE A 102 4.98 1.14 9.09
CA PHE A 102 6.02 0.83 10.08
C PHE A 102 6.15 -0.67 10.39
N VAL A 103 6.09 -1.51 9.36
CA VAL A 103 6.32 -2.95 9.48
C VAL A 103 7.82 -3.22 9.54
N SER A 104 8.28 -3.99 10.53
CA SER A 104 9.66 -4.46 10.69
C SER A 104 9.70 -5.98 10.69
#